data_AF-A0A2E1H637-F1
#
_entry.id   AF-A0A2E1H637-F1
#
_cell.length_a   1.000
_cell.length_b   1.000
_cell.length_c   1.000
_cell.angle_alpha   90.00
_cell.angle_beta   90.00
_cell.angle_gamma   90.00
#
_symmetry.space_group_name_H-M   'P 1'
#
loop_
_entity.id
_entity.type
_entity.pdbx_description
1 polymer ?
#
loop_
_entity_poly.entity_id
_entity_poly.type
_entity_poly.pdbx_seq_one_letter_code
_entity_poly.pdbx_strand_id
1 'polypeptide(L)' 'GGVKIDNIAEIAASGADTFVAGSAIFGADDYRNTIDLMKSEIASLNAV' A
#
# COMPACT_ATOMS: atom_id res chain seq x y z
N GLY A 1 -12.42 0.48 1.48
CA GLY A 1 -11.71 -0.39 2.44
C GLY A 1 -11.37 -1.70 1.78
N GLY A 2 -10.30 -1.71 0.99
CA GLY A 2 -9.80 -2.85 0.20
C GLY A 2 -8.40 -2.52 -0.31
N VAL A 3 -7.65 -1.73 0.48
CA VAL A 3 -6.30 -1.28 0.14
C VAL A 3 -5.38 -2.48 0.16
N LYS A 4 -4.69 -2.70 -0.95
CA LYS A 4 -3.82 -3.83 -1.24
C LYS A 4 -2.59 -3.33 -1.99
N ILE A 5 -1.56 -4.17 -2.10
CA ILE A 5 -0.32 -3.82 -2.82
C ILE A 5 -0.65 -3.43 -4.28
N ASP A 6 -1.58 -4.11 -4.92
CA ASP A 6 -1.94 -3.92 -6.34
C ASP A 6 -2.69 -2.61 -6.65
N ASN A 7 -3.25 -1.91 -5.65
CA ASN A 7 -4.07 -0.71 -5.87
C ASN A 7 -3.63 0.51 -5.04
N ILE A 8 -2.72 0.35 -4.08
CA ILE A 8 -2.35 1.44 -3.17
C ILE A 8 -1.70 2.62 -3.90
N ALA A 9 -0.94 2.38 -4.98
CA ALA A 9 -0.35 3.42 -5.80
C ALA A 9 -1.42 4.27 -6.52
N GLU A 10 -2.45 3.67 -7.10
CA GLU A 10 -3.54 4.43 -7.76
C GLU A 10 -4.32 5.28 -6.75
N ILE A 11 -4.56 4.73 -5.56
CA ILE A 11 -5.25 5.44 -4.47
C ILE A 11 -4.39 6.62 -3.99
N ALA A 12 -3.07 6.42 -3.85
CA ALA A 12 -2.13 7.47 -3.50
C ALA A 12 -2.05 8.57 -4.59
N ALA A 13 -2.00 8.19 -5.86
CA ALA A 13 -2.01 9.11 -7.00
C ALA A 13 -3.30 9.95 -7.07
N SER A 14 -4.40 9.43 -6.52
CA SER A 14 -5.67 10.17 -6.37
C SER A 14 -5.66 11.20 -5.23
N GLY A 15 -4.54 11.33 -4.50
CA GLY A 15 -4.33 12.33 -3.45
C GLY A 15 -4.53 11.81 -2.02
N ALA A 16 -4.70 10.51 -1.81
CA ALA A 16 -4.77 9.95 -0.45
C ALA A 16 -3.37 9.94 0.20
N ASP A 17 -3.28 10.40 1.45
CA ASP A 17 -2.05 10.39 2.24
C ASP A 17 -2.08 9.35 3.40
N THR A 18 -3.27 8.86 3.74
CA THR A 18 -3.50 7.99 4.89
C THR A 18 -4.22 6.73 4.43
N PHE A 19 -3.67 5.56 4.78
CA PHE A 19 -4.14 4.25 4.31
C PHE A 19 -4.49 3.33 5.48
N VAL A 20 -5.63 2.64 5.36
CA VAL A 20 -6.05 1.60 6.31
C VAL A 20 -6.14 0.27 5.57
N ALA A 21 -5.18 -0.62 5.83
CA ALA A 21 -5.10 -1.95 5.24
C ALA A 21 -5.34 -3.01 6.32
N GLY A 22 -6.48 -3.71 6.21
CA GLY A 22 -6.87 -4.78 7.13
C GLY A 22 -6.43 -6.16 6.64
N SER A 23 -7.27 -6.80 5.81
CA SER A 23 -7.03 -8.15 5.30
C SER A 23 -5.74 -8.31 4.50
N ALA A 24 -5.27 -7.25 3.84
CA ALA A 24 -3.99 -7.27 3.14
C ALA A 24 -2.80 -7.49 4.10
N ILE A 25 -2.86 -6.95 5.32
CA ILE A 25 -1.81 -7.13 6.34
C ILE A 25 -2.08 -8.40 7.16
N PHE A 26 -3.25 -8.51 7.78
CA PHE A 26 -3.53 -9.60 8.71
C PHE A 26 -3.69 -10.97 8.03
N GLY A 27 -3.92 -11.01 6.72
CA GLY A 27 -3.96 -12.23 5.93
C GLY A 27 -2.62 -12.61 5.28
N ALA A 28 -1.55 -11.84 5.49
CA ALA A 28 -0.24 -12.13 4.92
C ALA A 28 0.60 -13.02 5.86
N ASP A 29 1.48 -13.84 5.28
CA ASP A 29 2.42 -14.65 6.07
C ASP A 29 3.57 -13.82 6.67
N ASP A 30 3.95 -12.73 5.97
CA ASP A 30 4.99 -11.78 6.41
C ASP A 30 4.47 -10.35 6.37
N TYR A 31 4.07 -9.86 7.55
CA TYR A 31 3.54 -8.51 7.70
C TYR A 31 4.55 -7.43 7.33
N ARG A 32 5.83 -7.65 7.65
CA ARG A 32 6.87 -6.66 7.37
C ARG A 32 7.04 -6.51 5.87
N ASN A 33 7.22 -7.63 5.16
CA ASN A 33 7.37 -7.62 3.71
C ASN A 33 6.15 -7.00 3.03
N THR A 34 4.92 -7.33 3.46
CA THR A 34 3.71 -6.71 2.90
C THR A 34 3.66 -5.19 3.12
N ILE A 35 4.00 -4.71 4.31
CA ILE A 35 4.04 -3.27 4.61
C ILE A 35 5.13 -2.58 3.79
N ASP A 36 6.30 -3.20 3.64
CA ASP A 36 7.42 -2.64 2.88
C ASP A 36 7.07 -2.53 1.39
N LEU A 37 6.43 -3.56 0.81
CA LEU A 37 5.90 -3.50 -0.55
C LEU A 37 4.87 -2.39 -0.72
N MET A 38 3.89 -2.27 0.20
CA MET A 38 2.90 -1.19 0.16
C MET A 38 3.54 0.21 0.19
N LYS A 39 4.57 0.41 1.02
CA LYS A 39 5.32 1.68 1.07
C LYS A 39 6.12 1.94 -0.20
N SER A 40 6.71 0.89 -0.78
CA SER A 40 7.46 0.99 -2.04
C SER A 40 6.56 1.45 -3.19
N GLU A 41 5.34 0.91 -3.29
CA GLU A 41 4.36 1.32 -4.30
C GLU A 41 4.02 2.81 -4.18
N ILE A 42 3.77 3.32 -2.97
CA ILE A 42 3.54 4.75 -2.73
C ILE A 42 4.77 5.58 -3.09
N ALA A 43 5.97 5.15 -2.66
CA ALA A 43 7.20 5.88 -2.89
C ALA A 43 7.55 6.02 -4.38
N SER A 44 7.17 5.03 -5.20
CA SER A 44 7.42 5.04 -6.64
C SER A 44 6.76 6.22 -7.37
N LEU A 45 5.67 6.79 -6.83
CA LEU A 45 4.97 7.93 -7.40
C LEU A 45 5.77 9.25 -7.28
N ASN A 46 6.64 9.35 -6.28
CA ASN A 46 7.44 10.54 -6.02
C ASN A 46 8.82 10.51 -6.71
N ALA A 47 9.14 9.42 -7.41
CA ALA A 47 10.42 9.22 -8.09
C ALA A 47 10.44 9.78 -9.53
N VAL A 48 9.47 10.62 -9.89
CA VAL A 48 9.29 11.22 -11.23
C VAL A 48 9.68 12.69 -11.23
#